data_AF-A0A838G5F4-F1
#
_entry.id   AF-A0A838G5F4-F1
#
_cell.length_a   1.000
_cell.length_b   1.000
_cell.length_c   1.000
_cell.angle_alpha   90.00
_cell.angle_beta   90.00
_cell.angle_gamma   90.00
#
_symmetry.space_group_name_H-M   'P 1'
#
loop_
_entity.id
_entity.type
_entity.pdbx_description
1 polymer ?
#
loop_
_entity_poly.entity_id
_entity_poly.type
_entity_poly.pdbx_seq_one_letter_code
_entity_poly.pdbx_strand_id
1 'polypeptide(L)' 'MLTVLAYTLGVLLFVVGLAASIGLHEIGHLVPAKKFGVKVTQYFVGFGRT' A
#
# COMPACT_ATOMS: atom_id res chain seq x y z
N MET A 1 -29.25 10.03 4.27
CA MET A 1 -28.05 10.72 4.79
C MET A 1 -27.10 9.76 5.47
N LEU A 2 -27.53 8.99 6.47
CA LEU A 2 -26.70 7.98 7.14
C LEU A 2 -26.11 6.93 6.18
N THR A 3 -26.89 6.44 5.22
CA THR A 3 -26.45 5.45 4.22
C THR A 3 -25.32 5.95 3.33
N VAL A 4 -25.43 7.19 2.84
CA VAL A 4 -24.40 7.83 2.01
C VAL A 4 -23.11 8.01 2.82
N LEU A 5 -23.21 8.50 4.05
CA LEU A 5 -22.04 8.68 4.93
C LEU A 5 -21.32 7.35 5.21
N ALA A 6 -22.08 6.30 5.57
CA ALA A 6 -21.51 4.98 5.85
C ALA A 6 -20.86 4.37 4.61
N TYR A 7 -21.49 4.51 3.44
CA TYR A 7 -20.93 4.04 2.16
C TYR A 7 -19.61 4.76 1.84
N THR A 8 -19.57 6.09 1.92
CA THR A 8 -18.36 6.88 1.66
C THR A 8 -17.25 6.52 2.64
N LEU A 9 -17.56 6.36 3.93
CA LEU A 9 -16.60 5.88 4.94
C LEU A 9 -16.03 4.51 4.59
N GLY A 10 -16.89 3.57 4.18
CA GLY A 10 -16.46 2.23 3.76
C GLY A 10 -15.49 2.26 2.58
N VAL A 11 -15.78 3.06 1.56
CA VAL A 11 -14.90 3.24 0.40
C VAL A 11 -13.56 3.85 0.82
N LEU A 12 -13.57 4.89 1.65
CA LEU A 12 -12.34 5.53 2.13
C LEU A 12 -11.47 4.55 2.93
N LEU A 13 -12.07 3.80 3.86
CA LEU A 13 -11.37 2.79 4.64
C LEU A 13 -10.79 1.69 3.74
N PHE A 14 -11.53 1.26 2.71
CA PHE A 14 -11.05 0.27 1.76
C PHE A 14 -9.84 0.78 0.97
N VAL A 15 -9.90 2.00 0.42
CA VAL A 15 -8.80 2.58 -0.35
C VAL A 15 -7.54 2.75 0.52
N VAL A 16 -7.71 3.27 1.75
CA VAL A 16 -6.60 3.42 2.69
C VAL A 16 -6.03 2.06 3.09
N GLY A 17 -6.89 1.09 3.40
CA GLY A 17 -6.47 -0.27 3.75
C GLY A 17 -5.74 -0.96 2.60
N LEU A 18 -6.20 -0.79 1.37
CA LEU A 18 -5.56 -1.34 0.17
C LEU A 18 -4.18 -0.71 -0.05
N ALA A 19 -4.06 0.62 0.02
CA ALA A 19 -2.79 1.31 -0.12
C ALA A 19 -1.79 0.89 0.98
N ALA A 20 -2.26 0.78 2.23
CA ALA A 20 -1.46 0.29 3.35
C ALA A 20 -1.00 -1.16 3.15
N SER A 21 -1.88 -2.04 2.65
CA SER A 21 -1.55 -3.44 2.35
C SER A 21 -0.46 -3.56 1.29
N ILE A 22 -0.57 -2.80 0.19
CA ILE A 22 0.44 -2.75 -0.88
C ILE A 22 1.76 -2.22 -0.31
N GLY A 23 1.73 -1.12 0.45
CA GLY A 23 2.93 -0.57 1.05
C GLY A 23 3.64 -1.55 1.99
N LEU A 24 2.88 -2.27 2.81
CA LEU A 24 3.40 -3.30 3.69
C LEU A 24 4.05 -4.45 2.90
N HIS A 25 3.43 -4.89 1.81
CA HIS A 25 3.98 -5.91 0.93
C HIS A 25 5.35 -5.50 0.38
N GLU A 26 5.46 -4.29 -0.16
CA GLU A 26 6.70 -3.76 -0.73
C GLU A 26 7.79 -3.54 0.34
N ILE A 27 7.41 -3.17 1.56
CA ILE A 27 8.34 -3.13 2.72
C ILE A 27 8.90 -4.53 3.01
N GLY A 28 8.06 -5.56 2.89
CA GLY A 28 8.45 -6.96 3.02
C GLY A 28 9.53 -7.40 2.04
N HIS A 29 9.66 -6.78 0.87
CA HIS A 29 10.77 -7.00 -0.07
C HIS A 29 11.98 -6.13 0.24
N LEU A 30 11.73 -4.86 0.59
CA LEU A 30 12.78 -3.87 0.83
C LEU A 30 13.63 -4.20 2.05
N VAL A 31 13.02 -4.67 3.14
CA VAL A 31 13.74 -5.01 4.40
C VAL A 31 14.73 -6.15 4.18
N PRO A 32 14.36 -7.31 3.60
CA PRO A 32 15.31 -8.34 3.20
C PRO A 32 16.37 -7.82 2.23
N ALA A 33 15.98 -7.11 1.17
CA ALA A 33 16.93 -6.59 0.19
C ALA A 33 18.03 -5.73 0.84
N LYS A 34 17.66 -4.83 1.76
CA LYS A 34 18.62 -4.05 2.55
C LYS A 34 19.46 -4.91 3.47
N LYS A 35 18.86 -5.90 4.15
CA LYS A 35 19.57 -6.80 5.07
C LYS A 35 20.62 -7.65 4.36
N PHE A 36 20.38 -8.02 3.11
CA PHE A 36 21.29 -8.81 2.28
C PHE A 36 22.18 -7.97 1.35
N GLY A 37 22.17 -6.64 1.46
CA GLY A 37 23.03 -5.76 0.67
C GLY A 37 22.64 -5.62 -0.80
N VAL A 38 21.42 -6.01 -1.17
CA VAL A 38 20.90 -5.85 -2.53
C VAL A 38 20.61 -4.37 -2.79
N LYS A 39 21.07 -3.84 -3.93
CA LYS A 39 20.82 -2.46 -4.33
C LYS A 39 19.34 -2.25 -4.63
N VAL A 40 18.69 -1.34 -3.91
CA VAL A 40 17.30 -0.91 -4.13
C VAL A 40 17.31 0.58 -4.44
N THR A 41 16.81 0.99 -5.61
CA THR A 41 16.87 2.39 -6.08
C THR A 41 15.63 3.20 -5.73
N GLN A 42 14.47 2.54 -5.64
CA GLN A 42 13.18 3.19 -5.40
C GLN A 42 12.30 2.30 -4.53
N TYR A 43 11.61 2.92 -3.57
CA TYR A 43 10.43 2.35 -2.92
C TYR A 43 9.19 2.91 -3.60
N PHE A 44 8.23 2.05 -3.94
CA PHE A 44 7.02 2.44 -4.65
C PHE A 44 5.82 1.80 -3.97
N VAL A 45 4.76 2.57 -3.78
CA VAL A 45 3.46 2.06 -3.34
C VAL A 45 2.47 2.39 -4.43
N GLY A 46 2.01 1.36 -5.13
CA GLY A 46 1.05 1.52 -6.21
C GLY A 46 0.88 0.21 -6.96
N PHE A 47 0.05 0.28 -7.99
CA PHE A 47 -0.08 -0.79 -8.96
C PHE A 47 1.06 -0.61 -9.96
N GLY A 48 1.79 -1.68 -10.31
CA GLY A 48 2.94 -1.61 -11.22
C GLY A 48 2.62 -0.91 -12.56
N ARG A 49 3.62 -0.76 -13.43
CA ARG A 49 3.52 0.05 -14.65
C ARG A 49 2.22 -0.22 -15.43
N THR A 50 1.41 0.84 -15.51
CA THR A 50 0.66 1.19 -16.73
C THR A 50 1.63 1.70 -17.79
#